data_AF-A0A316ZFT6-F1
#
_entry.id   AF-A0A316ZFT6-F1
#
_cell.length_a   1.000
_cell.length_b   1.000
_cell.length_c   1.000
_cell.angle_alpha   90.00
_cell.angle_beta   90.00
_cell.angle_gamma   90.00
#
_symmetry.space_group_name_H-M   'P 1'
#
loop_
_entity.id
_entity.type
_entity.pdbx_description
1 polymer ?
#
loop_
_entity_poly.entity_id
_entity_poly.type
_entity_poly.pdbx_seq_one_letter_code
_entity_poly.pdbx_strand_id
1 'polypeptide(L)'
;MFRTAAASLARSAAPALAGSSRAAAARPALRAAAAPAFARTQKRAYHEKVIDHYENPRNVGSFPKGDLDVGIGLVGAPACGDVMKLCIKVSADGIIEDVRFKTFGCGSAIASSSYMTERVKGMTLEAAGAIKNTEIAKELSLPPVKLHCSMLAEDAIKAAIRDFKSKRDAAVAKGQAPKSGVRAARSSAATLAYTLAPTAHRRLAERHDGQGEHCALLWPDRR
;
A
#
# COMPACT_ATOMS: atom_id res chain seq x y z
N MET A 1 -18.33 -68.83 -45.96
CA MET A 1 -17.97 -69.91 -46.90
C MET A 1 -16.44 -69.88 -46.99
N PHE A 2 -15.66 -70.65 -46.22
CA PHE A 2 -15.32 -72.08 -46.29
C PHE A 2 -14.87 -72.51 -44.87
N ARG A 3 -15.51 -73.48 -44.20
CA ARG A 3 -15.23 -74.93 -44.14
C ARG A 3 -13.96 -75.36 -43.36
N THR A 4 -14.21 -76.00 -42.19
CA THR A 4 -13.61 -77.25 -41.62
C THR A 4 -12.12 -77.27 -41.22
N ALA A 5 -11.61 -77.92 -40.16
CA ALA A 5 -12.02 -79.08 -39.33
C ALA A 5 -11.35 -78.97 -37.92
N ALA A 6 -11.98 -79.29 -36.77
CA ALA A 6 -12.20 -80.62 -36.15
C ALA A 6 -10.95 -81.53 -36.15
N ALA A 7 -10.19 -81.60 -35.05
CA ALA A 7 -10.34 -82.48 -33.87
C ALA A 7 -9.71 -83.88 -34.05
N SER A 8 -8.73 -84.23 -33.19
CA SER A 8 -8.31 -85.62 -32.96
C SER A 8 -7.63 -85.79 -31.59
N LEU A 9 -8.40 -86.38 -30.66
CA LEU A 9 -8.09 -87.52 -29.76
C LEU A 9 -6.77 -87.47 -28.95
N ALA A 10 -6.77 -87.30 -27.62
CA ALA A 10 -7.26 -88.12 -26.50
C ALA A 10 -6.26 -89.14 -25.92
N ARG A 11 -6.06 -89.00 -24.59
CA ARG A 11 -5.63 -89.97 -23.54
C ARG A 11 -4.16 -90.42 -23.51
N SER A 12 -3.50 -90.24 -22.36
CA SER A 12 -3.49 -91.26 -21.29
C SER A 12 -2.57 -90.90 -20.10
N ALA A 13 -3.08 -91.19 -18.90
CA ALA A 13 -2.42 -91.65 -17.66
C ALA A 13 -1.30 -90.83 -16.96
N ALA A 14 -1.62 -90.42 -15.73
CA ALA A 14 -0.68 -90.25 -14.62
C ALA A 14 -0.29 -91.64 -14.02
N PRO A 15 0.80 -91.73 -13.24
CA PRO A 15 0.61 -91.64 -11.79
C PRO A 15 1.74 -90.92 -11.01
N ALA A 16 1.47 -90.78 -9.71
CA ALA A 16 2.15 -90.02 -8.66
C ALA A 16 3.55 -90.52 -8.27
N LEU A 17 4.37 -89.65 -7.65
CA LEU A 17 4.73 -89.70 -6.21
C LEU A 17 5.83 -88.67 -5.83
N ALA A 18 5.54 -87.96 -4.73
CA ALA A 18 6.41 -87.50 -3.63
C ALA A 18 7.82 -86.92 -3.91
N GLY A 19 8.03 -85.67 -3.48
CA GLY A 19 9.37 -85.07 -3.37
C GLY A 19 9.43 -83.70 -2.67
N SER A 20 9.50 -83.74 -1.34
CA SER A 20 10.21 -82.83 -0.42
C SER A 20 10.28 -81.30 -0.64
N SER A 21 9.61 -80.59 0.28
CA SER A 21 10.12 -79.48 1.12
C SER A 21 10.76 -78.21 0.51
N ARG A 22 10.16 -77.08 0.91
CA ARG A 22 10.77 -75.81 1.32
C ARG A 22 11.54 -75.01 0.25
N ALA A 23 10.94 -73.89 -0.18
CA ALA A 23 11.49 -72.56 0.10
C ALA A 23 10.43 -71.49 -0.22
N ALA A 24 10.04 -70.73 0.80
CA ALA A 24 9.28 -69.50 0.66
C ALA A 24 10.16 -68.46 -0.05
N ALA A 25 9.92 -68.22 -1.33
CA ALA A 25 10.50 -67.07 -2.03
C ALA A 25 9.53 -65.89 -1.89
N ALA A 26 9.94 -64.95 -1.04
CA ALA A 26 9.24 -63.72 -0.72
C ALA A 26 8.85 -62.92 -1.97
N ARG A 27 7.63 -62.40 -1.96
CA ARG A 27 7.12 -61.44 -2.96
C ARG A 27 7.96 -60.15 -2.84
N PRO A 28 8.59 -59.62 -3.90
CA PRO A 28 9.08 -58.26 -3.84
C PRO A 28 7.86 -57.35 -4.03
N ALA A 29 7.21 -56.97 -2.94
CA ALA A 29 6.39 -55.78 -2.92
C ALA A 29 7.35 -54.58 -2.95
N LEU A 30 7.87 -54.25 -4.13
CA LEU A 30 8.59 -53.00 -4.38
C LEU A 30 7.57 -51.87 -4.39
N ARG A 31 7.28 -51.44 -3.15
CA ARG A 31 7.15 -50.06 -2.69
C ARG A 31 6.65 -49.09 -3.76
N ALA A 32 5.35 -48.80 -3.70
CA ALA A 32 4.76 -47.65 -4.38
C ALA A 32 5.63 -46.41 -4.12
N ALA A 33 6.20 -45.86 -5.19
CA ALA A 33 6.92 -44.60 -5.16
C ALA A 33 5.90 -43.50 -4.81
N ALA A 34 5.94 -43.06 -3.56
CA ALA A 34 5.23 -41.86 -3.13
C ALA A 34 5.85 -40.64 -3.83
N ALA A 35 5.07 -39.98 -4.67
CA ALA A 35 5.35 -38.64 -5.18
C ALA A 35 4.12 -37.75 -4.92
N PRO A 36 4.27 -36.44 -4.73
CA PRO A 36 5.21 -35.73 -3.87
C PRO A 36 4.43 -35.01 -2.74
N ALA A 37 4.84 -35.19 -1.48
CA ALA A 37 4.28 -34.39 -0.38
C ALA A 37 5.05 -33.07 -0.23
N PHE A 38 5.00 -32.20 -1.25
CA PHE A 38 5.41 -30.80 -1.11
C PHE A 38 4.42 -29.85 -1.78
N ALA A 39 3.13 -30.09 -1.57
CA ALA A 39 2.18 -28.99 -1.53
C ALA A 39 2.40 -28.21 -0.21
N ARG A 40 3.56 -27.54 -0.06
CA ARG A 40 3.63 -26.44 0.89
C ARG A 40 2.71 -25.38 0.30
N THR A 41 1.49 -25.30 0.80
CA THR A 41 0.65 -24.10 0.66
C THR A 41 1.52 -22.95 1.15
N GLN A 42 2.17 -22.25 0.23
CA GLN A 42 2.94 -21.06 0.56
C GLN A 42 1.90 -20.04 1.01
N LYS A 43 1.65 -19.99 2.32
CA LYS A 43 0.89 -18.93 2.97
C LYS A 43 1.53 -17.65 2.44
N ARG A 44 0.80 -16.89 1.62
CA ARG A 44 1.30 -15.63 1.07
C ARG A 44 1.67 -14.77 2.26
N ALA A 45 2.97 -14.59 2.50
CA ALA A 45 3.49 -14.10 3.75
C ALA A 45 3.32 -12.57 3.81
N TYR A 46 2.14 -12.15 4.28
CA TYR A 46 1.93 -10.80 4.77
C TYR A 46 1.98 -10.84 6.29
N HIS A 47 2.59 -9.82 6.89
CA HIS A 47 2.58 -9.64 8.32
C HIS A 47 1.14 -9.38 8.80
N GLU A 48 0.77 -9.85 9.99
CA GLU A 48 -0.60 -9.74 10.52
C GLU A 48 -1.08 -8.29 10.56
N LYS A 49 -0.18 -7.36 10.94
CA LYS A 49 -0.45 -5.91 10.90
C LYS A 49 -0.83 -5.39 9.51
N VAL A 50 -0.19 -5.90 8.45
CA VAL A 50 -0.50 -5.48 7.07
C VAL A 50 -1.90 -5.96 6.69
N ILE A 51 -2.26 -7.17 7.11
CA ILE A 51 -3.58 -7.75 6.85
C ILE A 51 -4.65 -6.94 7.59
N ASP A 52 -4.43 -6.64 8.86
CA ASP A 52 -5.38 -5.87 9.68
C ASP A 52 -5.67 -4.48 9.11
N HIS A 53 -4.64 -3.73 8.69
CA HIS A 53 -4.83 -2.44 8.04
C HIS A 53 -5.41 -2.54 6.62
N TYR A 54 -5.31 -3.70 5.97
CA TYR A 54 -5.89 -3.92 4.65
C TYR A 54 -7.38 -4.29 4.73
N GLU A 55 -7.76 -5.17 5.66
CA GLU A 55 -9.14 -5.60 5.85
C GLU A 55 -9.98 -4.50 6.54
N ASN A 56 -9.39 -3.81 7.51
CA ASN A 56 -10.01 -2.72 8.24
C ASN A 56 -9.18 -1.43 8.12
N PRO A 57 -9.16 -0.78 6.94
CA PRO A 57 -8.45 0.47 6.77
C PRO A 57 -9.13 1.58 7.58
N ARG A 58 -8.35 2.30 8.39
CA ARG A 58 -8.86 3.39 9.22
C ARG A 58 -8.85 4.70 8.46
N ASN A 59 -9.69 5.67 8.82
CA ASN A 59 -9.59 7.03 8.26
C ASN A 59 -9.74 7.12 6.72
N VAL A 60 -10.42 6.18 6.08
CA VAL A 60 -10.71 6.28 4.64
C VAL A 60 -11.66 7.45 4.39
N GLY A 61 -11.37 8.26 3.37
CA GLY A 61 -12.22 9.39 3.00
C GLY A 61 -11.47 10.53 2.34
N SER A 62 -12.17 11.65 2.12
CA SER A 62 -11.57 12.86 1.59
C SER A 62 -12.25 14.10 2.13
N PHE A 63 -11.49 15.19 2.22
CA PHE A 63 -12.00 16.51 2.53
C PHE A 63 -12.27 17.34 1.25
N PRO A 64 -13.15 18.35 1.33
CA PRO A 64 -13.34 19.29 0.24
C PRO A 64 -12.08 20.14 0.03
N LYS A 65 -11.76 20.44 -1.25
CA LYS A 65 -10.55 21.19 -1.61
C LYS A 65 -10.59 22.68 -1.22
N GLY A 66 -11.77 23.20 -0.83
CA GLY A 66 -12.01 24.62 -0.56
C GLY A 66 -11.65 25.08 0.85
N ASP A 67 -11.34 24.16 1.77
CA ASP A 67 -11.04 24.51 3.15
C ASP A 67 -9.58 24.99 3.29
N LEU A 68 -9.40 26.17 3.90
CA LEU A 68 -8.08 26.75 4.17
C LEU A 68 -7.28 25.97 5.21
N ASP A 69 -7.97 25.28 6.11
CA ASP A 69 -7.38 24.48 7.18
C ASP A 69 -6.98 23.06 6.71
N VAL A 70 -7.21 22.73 5.43
CA VAL A 70 -6.98 21.39 4.86
C VAL A 70 -5.83 21.41 3.85
N GLY A 71 -4.81 20.61 4.12
CA GLY A 71 -3.73 20.28 3.18
C GLY A 71 -4.02 19.00 2.41
N ILE A 72 -3.77 18.98 1.11
CA ILE A 72 -3.99 17.82 0.24
C ILE A 72 -2.69 17.49 -0.49
N GLY A 73 -2.18 16.28 -0.25
CA GLY A 73 -1.07 15.70 -0.98
C GLY A 73 -1.56 14.63 -1.94
N LEU A 74 -1.32 14.81 -3.24
CA LEU A 74 -1.50 13.77 -4.25
C LEU A 74 -0.11 13.34 -4.72
N VAL A 75 0.20 12.06 -4.56
CA VAL A 75 1.49 11.47 -4.93
C VAL A 75 1.29 10.14 -5.63
N GLY A 76 2.30 9.72 -6.40
CA GLY A 76 2.28 8.48 -7.17
C GLY A 76 2.00 8.71 -8.65
N ALA A 77 2.20 7.65 -9.43
CA ALA A 77 2.08 7.67 -10.88
C ALA A 77 1.18 6.51 -11.33
N PRO A 78 0.18 6.76 -12.19
CA PRO A 78 -0.69 5.69 -12.70
C PRO A 78 0.08 4.56 -13.39
N ALA A 79 1.23 4.87 -14.01
CA ALA A 79 2.09 3.88 -14.67
C ALA A 79 2.69 2.85 -13.71
N CYS A 80 2.95 3.23 -12.46
CA CYS A 80 3.50 2.34 -11.43
C CYS A 80 2.40 1.54 -10.70
N GLY A 81 1.13 1.90 -10.92
CA GLY A 81 -0.01 1.25 -10.26
C GLY A 81 -0.26 1.70 -8.82
N ASP A 82 0.53 2.64 -8.28
CA ASP A 82 0.35 3.19 -6.94
C ASP A 82 0.12 4.72 -7.01
N VAL A 83 -1.05 5.16 -6.53
CA VAL A 83 -1.47 6.57 -6.44
C VAL A 83 -2.16 6.80 -5.10
N MET A 84 -1.63 7.73 -4.30
CA MET A 84 -2.13 8.03 -2.96
C MET A 84 -2.55 9.50 -2.86
N LYS A 85 -3.74 9.73 -2.32
CA LYS A 85 -4.26 11.03 -1.91
C LYS A 85 -4.38 11.07 -0.40
N LEU A 86 -3.59 11.93 0.25
CA LEU A 86 -3.64 12.19 1.68
C LEU A 86 -4.21 13.58 1.93
N CYS A 87 -5.18 13.69 2.82
CA CYS A 87 -5.76 14.95 3.25
C CYS A 87 -5.56 15.10 4.76
N ILE A 88 -4.94 16.20 5.18
CA ILE A 88 -4.73 16.54 6.60
C ILE A 88 -5.58 17.77 6.93
N LYS A 89 -6.25 17.74 8.07
CA LYS A 89 -6.92 18.91 8.65
C LYS A 89 -6.11 19.39 9.85
N VAL A 90 -5.72 20.65 9.81
CA VAL A 90 -4.85 21.25 10.83
C VAL A 90 -5.65 22.25 11.65
N SER A 91 -5.51 22.17 12.97
CA SER A 91 -6.10 23.12 13.90
C SER A 91 -5.37 24.46 13.88
N ALA A 92 -5.92 25.41 14.64
CA ALA A 92 -5.31 26.71 14.83
C ALA A 92 -3.91 26.63 15.45
N ASP A 93 -3.69 25.66 16.34
CA ASP A 93 -2.44 25.49 17.09
C ASP A 93 -1.34 24.79 16.28
N GLY A 94 -1.58 24.48 14.99
CA GLY A 94 -0.62 23.75 14.14
C GLY A 94 -0.56 22.25 14.42
N ILE A 95 -1.58 21.72 15.10
CA ILE A 95 -1.77 20.30 15.40
C ILE A 95 -2.73 19.68 14.39
N ILE A 96 -2.45 18.46 13.95
CA ILE A 96 -3.29 17.73 12.99
C ILE A 96 -4.48 17.10 13.71
N GLU A 97 -5.69 17.60 13.46
CA GLU A 97 -6.92 17.14 14.13
C GLU A 97 -7.47 15.85 13.52
N ASP A 98 -7.53 15.80 12.20
CA ASP A 98 -8.02 14.65 11.47
C ASP A 98 -7.23 14.45 10.18
N VAL A 99 -7.12 13.19 9.79
CA VAL A 99 -6.43 12.76 8.59
C VAL A 99 -7.35 11.83 7.85
N ARG A 100 -7.42 11.99 6.53
CA ARG A 100 -8.17 11.11 5.65
C ARG A 100 -7.32 10.72 4.46
N PHE A 101 -7.46 9.48 4.01
CA PHE A 101 -6.77 9.03 2.82
C PHE A 101 -7.67 8.28 1.85
N LYS A 102 -7.28 8.33 0.59
CA LYS A 102 -7.76 7.49 -0.51
C LYS A 102 -6.53 7.04 -1.28
N THR A 103 -6.37 5.75 -1.48
CA THR A 103 -5.19 5.21 -2.18
C THR A 103 -5.62 4.13 -3.16
N PHE A 104 -4.92 4.08 -4.27
CA PHE A 104 -4.99 3.02 -5.26
C PHE A 104 -3.61 2.38 -5.31
N GLY A 105 -3.53 1.08 -5.10
CA GLY A 105 -2.25 0.39 -5.06
C GLY A 105 -2.36 -1.01 -4.49
N CYS A 106 -1.20 -1.64 -4.29
CA CYS A 106 -1.14 -2.95 -3.68
C CYS A 106 -1.59 -2.93 -2.20
N GLY A 107 -1.99 -4.08 -1.65
CA GLY A 107 -2.46 -4.17 -0.26
C GLY A 107 -1.47 -3.63 0.77
N SER A 108 -0.16 -3.75 0.50
CA SER A 108 0.89 -3.14 1.32
C SER A 108 0.88 -1.61 1.28
N ALA A 109 0.55 -1.00 0.15
CA ALA A 109 0.41 0.45 0.04
C ALA A 109 -0.80 0.94 0.85
N ILE A 110 -1.94 0.23 0.77
CA ILE A 110 -3.13 0.53 1.56
C ILE A 110 -2.82 0.43 3.07
N ALA A 111 -2.14 -0.63 3.48
CA ALA A 111 -1.75 -0.82 4.87
C ALA A 111 -0.80 0.28 5.37
N SER A 112 0.23 0.63 4.59
CA SER A 112 1.15 1.73 4.90
C SER A 112 0.43 3.07 5.02
N SER A 113 -0.51 3.37 4.11
CA SER A 113 -1.32 4.58 4.18
C SER A 113 -2.20 4.61 5.43
N SER A 114 -2.88 3.51 5.76
CA SER A 114 -3.74 3.43 6.94
C SER A 114 -2.97 3.64 8.22
N TYR A 115 -1.86 2.91 8.41
CA TYR A 115 -1.00 3.05 9.58
C TYR A 115 -0.48 4.49 9.72
N MET A 116 -0.09 5.11 8.60
CA MET A 116 0.41 6.49 8.60
C MET A 116 -0.65 7.48 9.11
N THR A 117 -1.91 7.33 8.67
CA THR A 117 -2.96 8.25 9.08
C THR A 117 -3.26 8.22 10.58
N GLU A 118 -3.15 7.06 11.22
CA GLU A 118 -3.25 6.94 12.67
C GLU A 118 -2.06 7.59 13.36
N ARG A 119 -0.85 7.36 12.83
CA ARG A 119 0.38 7.89 13.41
C ARG A 119 0.41 9.42 13.38
N VAL A 120 -0.03 10.03 12.29
CA VAL A 120 0.05 11.49 12.06
C VAL A 120 -1.03 12.25 12.83
N LYS A 121 -2.12 11.59 13.23
CA LYS A 121 -3.20 12.23 13.97
C LYS A 121 -2.73 12.69 15.36
N GLY A 122 -3.00 13.95 15.71
CA GLY A 122 -2.58 14.55 16.98
C GLY A 122 -1.12 15.02 17.02
N MET A 123 -0.36 14.88 15.93
CA MET A 123 1.00 15.42 15.83
C MET A 123 1.03 16.87 15.36
N THR A 124 2.15 17.55 15.63
CA THR A 124 2.46 18.84 15.01
C THR A 124 2.93 18.62 13.56
N LEU A 125 2.82 19.66 12.73
CA LEU A 125 3.26 19.60 11.32
C LEU A 125 4.74 19.24 11.17
N GLU A 126 5.60 19.76 12.04
CA GLU A 126 7.04 19.49 12.00
C GLU A 126 7.34 18.03 12.39
N ALA A 127 6.65 17.49 13.41
CA ALA A 127 6.78 16.09 13.79
C ALA A 127 6.27 15.15 12.70
N ALA A 128 5.15 15.48 12.05
CA ALA A 128 4.62 14.71 10.94
C ALA A 128 5.59 14.70 9.74
N GLY A 129 6.25 15.82 9.45
CA GLY A 129 7.27 15.92 8.38
C GLY A 129 8.58 15.18 8.69
N ALA A 130 8.85 14.89 9.97
CA ALA A 130 10.04 14.16 10.40
C ALA A 130 9.90 12.63 10.32
N ILE A 131 8.70 12.11 10.08
CA ILE A 131 8.46 10.67 9.95
C ILE A 131 9.21 10.12 8.74
N LYS A 132 9.98 9.05 8.96
CA LYS A 132 10.78 8.41 7.92
C LYS A 132 10.14 7.11 7.44
N ASN A 133 10.35 6.78 6.17
CA ASN A 133 9.93 5.51 5.59
C ASN A 133 10.42 4.26 6.36
N THR A 134 11.58 4.36 7.02
CA THR A 134 12.18 3.23 7.75
C THR A 134 11.39 2.84 8.98
N GLU A 135 10.73 3.80 9.64
CA GLU A 135 9.88 3.54 10.80
C GLU A 135 8.62 2.79 10.40
N ILE A 136 7.99 3.22 9.30
CA ILE A 136 6.80 2.57 8.71
C ILE A 136 7.13 1.14 8.29
N ALA A 137 8.26 0.97 7.58
CA ALA A 137 8.67 -0.32 7.07
C ALA A 137 8.98 -1.32 8.19
N LYS A 138 9.58 -0.86 9.30
CA LYS A 138 9.84 -1.67 10.49
C LYS A 138 8.54 -2.08 11.17
N GLU A 139 7.62 -1.15 11.37
CA GLU A 139 6.37 -1.43 12.08
C GLU A 139 5.53 -2.49 11.35
N LEU A 140 5.42 -2.35 10.04
CA LEU A 140 4.69 -3.28 9.17
C LEU A 140 5.50 -4.51 8.77
N SER A 141 6.77 -4.60 9.18
CA SER A 141 7.71 -5.68 8.83
C SER A 141 7.72 -5.97 7.32
N LEU A 142 7.81 -4.91 6.53
CA LEU A 142 7.71 -5.03 5.07
C LEU A 142 8.97 -5.70 4.50
N PRO A 143 8.81 -6.65 3.57
CA PRO A 143 9.94 -7.20 2.84
C PRO A 143 10.59 -6.11 1.97
N PRO A 144 11.90 -6.24 1.64
CA PRO A 144 12.64 -5.20 0.92
C PRO A 144 12.03 -4.84 -0.44
N VAL A 145 11.35 -5.79 -1.08
CA VAL A 145 10.65 -5.59 -2.37
C VAL A 145 9.51 -4.56 -2.28
N LYS A 146 8.93 -4.35 -1.10
CA LYS A 146 7.77 -3.48 -0.88
C LYS A 146 8.10 -2.16 -0.16
N LEU A 147 9.37 -1.77 -0.09
CA LEU A 147 9.78 -0.52 0.55
C LEU A 147 9.26 0.75 -0.15
N HIS A 148 8.93 0.68 -1.44
CA HIS A 148 8.33 1.82 -2.17
C HIS A 148 6.99 2.27 -1.56
N CYS A 149 6.23 1.36 -0.93
CA CYS A 149 4.97 1.70 -0.25
C CYS A 149 5.21 2.64 0.94
N SER A 150 6.31 2.48 1.66
CA SER A 150 6.68 3.36 2.78
C SER A 150 7.22 4.70 2.30
N MET A 151 7.96 4.72 1.18
CA MET A 151 8.43 5.97 0.56
C MET A 151 7.26 6.81 0.06
N LEU A 152 6.28 6.18 -0.59
CA LEU A 152 5.07 6.86 -1.05
C LEU A 152 4.30 7.52 0.09
N ALA A 153 4.19 6.84 1.24
CA ALA A 153 3.52 7.40 2.42
C ALA A 153 4.26 8.61 3.00
N GLU A 154 5.59 8.56 3.06
CA GLU A 154 6.43 9.70 3.48
C GLU A 154 6.26 10.91 2.53
N ASP A 155 6.33 10.67 1.22
CA ASP A 155 6.16 11.70 0.21
C ASP A 155 4.76 12.33 0.25
N ALA A 156 3.73 11.53 0.52
CA ALA A 156 2.35 12.01 0.65
C ALA A 156 2.20 13.03 1.79
N ILE A 157 2.82 12.78 2.95
CA ILE A 157 2.77 13.70 4.10
C ILE A 157 3.46 15.01 3.76
N LYS A 158 4.68 14.94 3.20
CA LYS A 158 5.43 16.13 2.80
C LYS A 158 4.68 16.94 1.74
N ALA A 159 4.02 16.27 0.81
CA ALA A 159 3.15 16.94 -0.17
C ALA A 159 1.96 17.64 0.50
N ALA A 160 1.27 16.98 1.43
CA ALA A 160 0.13 17.55 2.14
C ALA A 160 0.51 18.75 3.02
N ILE A 161 1.65 18.68 3.71
CA ILE A 161 2.18 19.80 4.52
C ILE A 161 2.57 20.97 3.62
N ARG A 162 3.23 20.72 2.48
CA ARG A 162 3.58 21.78 1.51
C ARG A 162 2.33 22.48 0.99
N ASP A 163 1.32 21.74 0.58
CA ASP A 163 0.04 22.31 0.12
C ASP A 163 -0.62 23.16 1.21
N PHE A 164 -0.64 22.69 2.45
CA PHE A 164 -1.15 23.47 3.59
C PHE A 164 -0.37 24.78 3.79
N LYS A 165 0.97 24.73 3.82
CA LYS A 165 1.82 25.92 3.98
C LYS A 165 1.59 26.91 2.83
N SER A 166 1.59 26.45 1.57
CA SER A 166 1.34 27.28 0.40
C SER A 166 -0.06 27.93 0.40
N LYS A 167 -1.09 27.21 0.85
CA LYS A 167 -2.44 27.77 1.01
C LYS A 167 -2.48 28.88 2.05
N ARG A 168 -1.77 28.73 3.18
CA ARG A 168 -1.70 29.76 4.21
C ARG A 168 -0.97 31.01 3.73
N ASP A 169 0.16 30.84 3.04
CA ASP A 169 0.90 31.97 2.47
C ASP A 169 0.05 32.74 1.44
N ALA A 170 -0.68 32.01 0.58
CA ALA A 170 -1.61 32.60 -0.36
C ALA A 170 -2.81 33.30 0.30
N ALA A 171 -3.33 32.76 1.41
CA ALA A 171 -4.42 33.37 2.18
C ALA A 171 -3.97 34.67 2.87
N VAL A 172 -2.76 34.69 3.45
CA VAL A 172 -2.14 35.89 4.03
C VAL A 172 -1.96 36.97 2.96
N ALA A 173 -1.46 36.61 1.77
CA ALA A 173 -1.31 37.54 0.65
C ALA A 173 -2.65 38.12 0.16
N LYS A 174 -3.76 37.38 0.30
CA LYS A 174 -5.11 37.81 -0.07
C LYS A 174 -5.89 38.48 1.08
N GLY A 175 -5.30 38.64 2.26
CA GLY A 175 -5.95 39.25 3.43
C GLY A 175 -7.13 38.44 3.99
N GLN A 176 -7.23 37.16 3.67
CA GLN A 176 -8.32 36.30 4.16
C GLN A 176 -7.90 35.67 5.49
N ALA A 177 -8.61 36.02 6.56
CA ALA A 177 -8.41 35.41 7.86
C ALA A 177 -8.88 33.94 7.82
N PRO A 178 -8.05 32.97 8.25
CA PRO A 178 -8.49 31.58 8.40
C PRO A 178 -9.64 31.50 9.40
N LYS A 179 -10.63 30.63 9.14
CA LYS A 179 -11.83 30.47 9.97
C LYS A 179 -11.55 29.77 11.32
N SER A 180 -10.33 29.27 11.53
CA SER A 180 -9.85 28.80 12.81
C SER A 180 -9.06 29.94 13.48
N GLY A 181 -9.37 30.22 14.75
CA GLY A 181 -8.84 31.33 15.55
C GLY A 181 -7.35 31.22 15.88
N VAL A 182 -6.50 31.07 14.88
CA VAL A 182 -5.05 31.16 15.00
C VAL A 182 -4.74 32.62 15.29
N ARG A 183 -4.64 32.97 16.57
CA ARG A 183 -3.79 34.09 16.94
C ARG A 183 -2.41 33.73 16.44
N ALA A 184 -2.03 34.27 15.28
CA ALA A 184 -0.63 34.38 14.92
C ALA A 184 0.06 34.94 16.15
N ALA A 185 0.89 34.12 16.79
CA ALA A 185 1.79 34.56 17.82
C ALA A 185 2.61 35.69 17.19
N ARG A 186 2.17 36.92 17.44
CA ARG A 186 2.97 38.11 17.22
C ARG A 186 4.12 37.99 18.21
N SER A 187 5.20 37.33 17.80
CA SER A 187 6.48 37.52 18.43
C SER A 187 6.90 38.96 18.13
N SER A 188 6.62 39.81 19.11
CA SER A 188 7.25 41.12 19.27
C SER A 188 8.77 40.96 19.28
N ALA A 189 9.44 42.01 18.78
CA ALA A 189 10.87 42.27 18.83
C ALA A 189 11.75 41.57 17.77
N ALA A 190 11.95 42.27 16.65
CA ALA A 190 13.28 42.80 16.32
C ALA A 190 13.18 43.79 15.16
N THR A 191 13.06 45.06 15.53
CA THR A 191 13.50 46.19 14.71
C THR A 191 14.96 45.98 14.36
N LEU A 192 15.26 45.62 13.12
CA LEU A 192 16.56 45.90 12.53
C LEU A 192 16.37 46.11 11.03
N ALA A 193 16.68 47.34 10.65
CA ALA A 193 16.64 47.87 9.31
C ALA A 193 17.45 46.98 8.35
N TYR A 194 16.84 46.61 7.24
CA TYR A 194 17.56 46.44 5.98
C TYR A 194 16.84 47.24 4.91
N THR A 195 17.20 48.51 4.84
CA THR A 195 17.05 49.34 3.65
C THR A 195 17.81 48.68 2.50
N LEU A 196 17.11 48.39 1.39
CA LEU A 196 17.49 48.70 0.00
C LEU A 196 16.70 47.78 -0.97
N ALA A 197 15.68 48.36 -1.61
CA ALA A 197 15.26 47.96 -2.97
C ALA A 197 16.22 48.65 -3.99
N PRO A 198 16.08 48.49 -5.33
CA PRO A 198 15.22 47.63 -6.14
C PRO A 198 15.95 46.93 -7.32
N THR A 199 15.40 45.87 -7.94
CA THR A 199 15.37 45.74 -9.43
C THR A 199 14.57 44.52 -9.92
N ALA A 200 13.76 44.79 -10.94
CA ALA A 200 13.10 43.94 -11.92
C ALA A 200 13.45 42.43 -11.96
N HIS A 201 12.43 41.57 -11.80
CA HIS A 201 12.16 40.51 -12.77
C HIS A 201 10.67 40.16 -12.80
N ARG A 202 9.96 40.78 -13.73
CA ARG A 202 8.62 40.39 -14.17
C ARG A 202 8.82 39.37 -15.29
N ARG A 203 8.37 38.11 -15.08
CA ARG A 203 7.86 37.12 -16.07
C ARG A 203 8.20 35.70 -15.62
N LEU A 204 7.17 34.96 -15.18
CA LEU A 204 6.75 33.64 -15.66
C LEU A 204 5.74 33.08 -14.66
N ALA A 205 4.60 33.74 -14.57
CA ALA A 205 3.38 33.10 -14.12
C ALA A 205 2.71 32.59 -15.40
N GLU A 206 2.90 31.32 -15.73
CA GLU A 206 2.00 30.59 -16.62
C GLU A 206 2.22 29.08 -16.54
N ARG A 207 1.09 28.39 -16.28
CA ARG A 207 0.79 26.99 -16.58
C ARG A 207 1.41 25.92 -15.68
N HIS A 208 0.71 25.65 -14.58
CA HIS A 208 0.57 24.29 -14.06
C HIS A 208 -0.84 24.01 -13.53
N ASP A 209 -1.87 24.60 -14.15
CA ASP A 209 -3.26 24.17 -14.00
C ASP A 209 -3.54 23.09 -15.05
N GLY A 210 -3.45 21.82 -14.66
CA GLY A 210 -3.72 20.72 -15.58
C GLY A 210 -3.74 19.30 -15.00
N GLN A 211 -3.58 19.12 -13.68
CA GLN A 211 -3.63 17.78 -13.06
C GLN A 211 -4.74 17.64 -12.01
N GLY A 212 -5.59 18.66 -11.85
CA GLY A 212 -6.71 18.63 -10.90
C GLY A 212 -7.92 17.80 -11.37
N GLU A 213 -8.11 17.62 -12.68
CA GLU A 213 -9.33 17.05 -13.25
C GLU A 213 -9.23 15.55 -13.54
N HIS A 214 -8.04 15.04 -13.86
CA HIS A 214 -7.85 13.59 -14.06
C HIS A 214 -7.99 12.77 -12.77
N CYS A 215 -7.82 13.40 -11.60
CA CYS A 215 -7.97 12.73 -10.31
C CYS A 215 -9.45 12.52 -9.92
N ALA A 216 -10.39 13.31 -10.48
CA ALA A 216 -11.82 13.15 -10.20
C ALA A 216 -12.42 11.94 -10.93
N LEU A 217 -11.89 11.59 -12.11
CA LEU A 217 -12.32 10.41 -12.87
C LEU A 217 -11.87 9.09 -12.22
N LEU A 218 -10.76 9.11 -11.47
CA LEU A 218 -10.23 7.90 -10.81
C LEU A 218 -10.97 7.54 -9.51
N TRP A 219 -11.77 8.44 -8.95
CA TRP A 219 -12.48 8.21 -7.69
C TRP A 219 -13.91 8.79 -7.74
N PRO A 220 -14.86 8.13 -8.43
CA PRO A 220 -16.26 8.41 -8.23
C PRO A 220 -16.59 8.08 -6.77
N ASP A 221 -17.13 9.07 -6.06
CA ASP A 221 -17.47 9.01 -4.64
C ASP A 221 -18.58 7.96 -4.42
N ARG A 222 -18.21 6.67 -4.35
CA ARG A 222 -19.13 5.60 -3.91
C ARG A 222 -19.17 5.61 -2.40
N ARG A 223 -20.31 6.05 -1.89
CA ARG A 223 -20.84 5.66 -0.58
C ARG A 223 -20.99 4.15 -0.50
#